data_AF-A0A7X2STB7-F1
#
_entry.id   AF-A0A7X2STB7-F1
#
_cell.length_a   1.000
_cell.length_b   1.000
_cell.length_c   1.000
_cell.angle_alpha   90.00
_cell.angle_beta   90.00
_cell.angle_gamma   90.00
#
_symmetry.space_group_name_H-M   'P 1'
#
loop_
_entity.id
_entity.type
_entity.pdbx_description
1 polymer ?
#
loop_
_entity_poly.entity_id
_entity_poly.type
_entity_poly.pdbx_seq_one_letter_code
_entity_poly.pdbx_strand_id
1 'polypeptide(L)'
;PKDVKVPLWAWYCRDYKHVRPDFRWIRDSEIEVCMEINIPEEKVLLSDFEAWHFVLNDWYYSPATNEQEWERLEKKFDSLPERKQKQVKEKSWQQIFDIDIRHGKWTSNGETIQACFWMLEMSQVRKAWLLKKGEKVRKIYSVI
;
A
#
# COMPACT_ATOMS: atom_id res chain seq x y z
N PRO A 1 -11.38 -18.75 7.86
CA PRO A 1 -12.54 -19.19 8.68
C PRO A 1 -13.81 -18.46 8.23
N LYS A 2 -14.99 -19.10 8.32
CA LYS A 2 -16.24 -18.60 7.71
C LYS A 2 -16.71 -17.22 8.23
N ASP A 3 -16.28 -16.81 9.42
CA ASP A 3 -16.74 -15.57 10.07
C ASP A 3 -15.67 -14.48 10.19
N VAL A 4 -14.52 -14.64 9.51
CA VAL A 4 -13.49 -13.61 9.52
C VAL A 4 -13.89 -12.49 8.57
N LYS A 5 -14.17 -11.32 9.14
CA LYS A 5 -14.24 -10.07 8.37
C LYS A 5 -12.81 -9.66 8.03
N VAL A 6 -12.51 -9.59 6.74
CA VAL A 6 -11.25 -9.05 6.24
C VAL A 6 -11.47 -7.64 5.72
N PRO A 7 -10.49 -6.74 5.87
CA PRO A 7 -10.58 -5.43 5.25
C PRO A 7 -10.54 -5.56 3.72
N LEU A 8 -11.06 -4.55 3.07
CA LEU A 8 -10.91 -4.29 1.65
C LEU A 8 -9.68 -3.43 1.42
N TRP A 9 -9.04 -3.64 0.28
CA TRP A 9 -7.85 -2.92 -0.13
C TRP A 9 -8.09 -2.24 -1.47
N ALA A 10 -7.56 -1.04 -1.64
CA ALA A 10 -7.56 -0.30 -2.89
C ALA A 10 -6.20 0.36 -3.12
N TRP A 11 -5.91 0.70 -4.37
CA TRP A 11 -4.77 1.54 -4.71
C TRP A 11 -5.13 3.01 -4.51
N TYR A 12 -4.36 3.72 -3.67
CA TYR A 12 -4.45 5.17 -3.52
C TYR A 12 -3.49 5.89 -4.46
N CYS A 13 -2.23 5.42 -4.51
CA CYS A 13 -1.18 5.96 -5.36
C CYS A 13 -0.40 4.82 -6.01
N ARG A 14 -0.01 4.98 -7.28
CA ARG A 14 0.93 4.09 -7.97
C ARG A 14 1.87 4.92 -8.84
N ASP A 15 3.14 4.52 -8.91
CA ASP A 15 4.19 5.24 -9.63
C ASP A 15 4.24 6.74 -9.25
N TYR A 16 4.07 7.03 -7.95
CA TYR A 16 3.99 8.38 -7.38
C TYR A 16 2.82 9.23 -7.90
N LYS A 17 1.82 8.61 -8.54
CA LYS A 17 0.67 9.29 -9.14
C LYS A 17 -0.63 8.77 -8.56
N HIS A 18 -1.45 9.69 -8.06
CA HIS A 18 -2.84 9.45 -7.71
C HIS A 18 -3.71 9.56 -8.97
N VAL A 19 -3.61 8.55 -9.84
CA VAL A 19 -4.40 8.46 -11.07
C VAL A 19 -4.97 7.06 -11.22
N ARG A 20 -6.05 6.94 -12.00
CA ARG A 20 -6.60 5.64 -12.38
C ARG A 20 -5.48 4.76 -12.98
N PRO A 21 -5.16 3.60 -12.38
CA PRO A 21 -4.13 2.72 -12.90
C PRO A 21 -4.44 2.25 -14.33
N ASP A 22 -3.39 1.98 -15.10
CA ASP A 22 -3.54 1.31 -16.39
C ASP A 22 -3.65 -0.21 -16.18
N PHE A 23 -4.88 -0.69 -16.07
CA PHE A 23 -5.17 -2.12 -15.93
C PHE A 23 -5.07 -2.91 -17.24
N ARG A 24 -4.54 -2.36 -18.35
CA ARG A 24 -4.30 -3.15 -19.57
C ARG A 24 -3.34 -4.32 -19.34
N TRP A 25 -2.48 -4.22 -18.33
CA TRP A 25 -1.39 -5.15 -18.02
C TRP A 25 -1.76 -6.18 -16.95
N ILE A 26 -2.84 -5.96 -16.20
CA ILE A 26 -3.32 -6.86 -15.15
C ILE A 26 -4.61 -7.47 -15.68
N ARG A 27 -4.62 -8.79 -15.89
CA ARG A 27 -5.76 -9.56 -16.37
C ARG A 27 -5.73 -10.92 -15.68
N ASP A 28 -5.95 -10.89 -14.38
CA ASP A 28 -6.02 -12.08 -13.55
C ASP A 28 -7.32 -12.86 -13.82
N SER A 29 -8.29 -12.21 -14.47
CA SER A 29 -9.58 -12.77 -14.88
C SER A 29 -9.99 -12.38 -16.31
N GLU A 30 -10.93 -13.14 -16.90
CA GLU A 30 -11.57 -12.80 -18.17
C GLU A 30 -12.38 -11.50 -18.10
N ILE A 31 -12.93 -11.22 -16.91
CA ILE A 31 -13.77 -10.06 -16.60
C ILE A 31 -13.30 -9.44 -15.29
N GLU A 32 -13.03 -8.14 -15.33
CA GLU A 32 -12.61 -7.34 -14.18
C GLU A 32 -13.33 -6.00 -14.15
N VAL A 33 -13.41 -5.41 -12.95
CA VAL A 33 -13.99 -4.08 -12.74
C VAL A 33 -12.98 -3.20 -12.00
N CYS A 34 -12.64 -2.06 -12.59
CA CYS A 34 -11.92 -1.00 -11.92
C CYS A 34 -12.93 0.02 -11.39
N MET A 35 -12.82 0.38 -10.11
CA MET A 35 -13.67 1.38 -9.48
C MET A 35 -12.86 2.59 -9.03
N GLU A 36 -13.39 3.79 -9.25
CA GLU A 36 -12.97 5.01 -8.58
C GLU A 36 -13.92 5.22 -7.40
N ILE A 37 -13.36 5.25 -6.19
CA ILE A 37 -14.10 5.31 -4.93
C ILE A 37 -13.71 6.57 -4.15
N ASN A 38 -14.64 7.09 -3.36
CA ASN A 38 -14.44 8.23 -2.48
C ASN A 38 -14.96 7.87 -1.08
N ILE A 39 -14.02 7.56 -0.19
CA ILE A 39 -14.27 7.16 1.19
C ILE A 39 -13.71 8.27 2.10
N PRO A 40 -14.41 8.67 3.17
CA PRO A 40 -13.88 9.61 4.15
C PRO A 40 -12.53 9.15 4.69
N GLU A 41 -11.59 10.09 4.81
CA GLU A 41 -10.20 9.81 5.20
C GLU A 41 -10.12 9.09 6.55
N GLU A 42 -10.97 9.45 7.51
CA GLU A 42 -11.02 8.84 8.84
C GLU A 42 -11.43 7.36 8.84
N LYS A 43 -11.93 6.85 7.70
CA LYS A 43 -12.29 5.43 7.51
C LYS A 43 -11.23 4.65 6.72
N VAL A 44 -10.14 5.31 6.30
CA VAL A 44 -9.10 4.73 5.45
C VAL A 44 -7.76 4.78 6.16
N LEU A 45 -7.08 3.64 6.21
CA LEU A 45 -5.68 3.58 6.61
C LEU A 45 -4.80 3.49 5.37
N LEU A 46 -4.00 4.52 5.11
CA LEU A 46 -3.02 4.53 4.04
C LEU A 46 -1.69 3.95 4.52
N SER A 47 -1.05 3.14 3.69
CA SER A 47 0.30 2.62 3.97
C SER A 47 1.06 2.33 2.68
N ASP A 48 2.38 2.39 2.74
CA ASP A 48 3.27 1.99 1.67
C ASP A 48 3.18 0.48 1.44
N PHE A 49 2.82 0.08 0.22
CA PHE A 49 2.59 -1.32 -0.14
C PHE A 49 3.86 -2.16 -0.06
N GLU A 50 4.97 -1.64 -0.59
CA GLU A 50 6.24 -2.38 -0.63
C GLU A 50 6.81 -2.53 0.78
N ALA A 51 6.72 -1.47 1.60
CA ALA A 51 7.27 -1.48 2.95
C ALA A 51 6.65 -2.53 3.91
N TRP A 52 5.47 -3.08 3.59
CA TRP A 52 4.89 -4.19 4.35
C TRP A 52 5.79 -5.43 4.40
N HIS A 53 6.71 -5.62 3.45
CA HIS A 53 7.65 -6.74 3.49
C HIS A 53 8.48 -6.76 4.79
N PHE A 54 8.80 -5.60 5.38
CA PHE A 54 9.51 -5.56 6.66
C PHE A 54 8.66 -6.14 7.79
N VAL A 55 7.37 -5.82 7.84
CA VAL A 55 6.45 -6.32 8.87
C VAL A 55 6.19 -7.81 8.68
N LEU A 56 5.89 -8.23 7.45
CA LEU A 56 5.51 -9.61 7.13
C LEU A 56 6.67 -10.60 7.32
N ASN A 57 7.91 -10.16 7.14
CA ASN A 57 9.11 -10.98 7.35
C ASN A 57 9.72 -10.83 8.75
N ASP A 58 9.08 -10.08 9.65
CA ASP A 58 9.60 -9.78 11.00
C ASP A 58 11.00 -9.13 10.98
N TRP A 59 11.23 -8.25 10.01
CA TRP A 59 12.50 -7.53 9.80
C TRP A 59 12.52 -6.16 10.44
N TYR A 60 13.72 -5.70 10.79
CA TYR A 60 13.95 -4.33 11.23
C TYR A 60 13.90 -3.39 10.03
N TYR A 61 12.91 -2.48 10.01
CA TYR A 61 12.86 -1.41 9.02
C TYR A 61 13.82 -0.29 9.42
N SER A 62 15.06 -0.32 8.93
CA SER A 62 16.07 0.69 9.23
C SER A 62 15.73 2.05 8.58
N PRO A 63 15.81 3.17 9.32
CA PRO A 63 15.60 4.53 8.79
C PRO A 63 16.81 5.08 8.02
N ALA A 64 17.77 4.22 7.68
CA ALA A 64 19.01 4.63 7.04
C ALA A 64 18.76 5.24 5.66
N THR A 65 19.52 6.28 5.34
CA THR A 65 19.46 6.98 4.04
C THR A 65 20.66 6.69 3.14
N ASN A 66 21.61 5.91 3.63
CA ASN A 66 22.86 5.55 2.96
C ASN A 66 23.48 4.29 3.60
N GLU A 67 24.45 3.68 2.90
CA GLU A 67 25.11 2.43 3.30
C GLU A 67 25.79 2.51 4.68
N GLN A 68 26.56 3.57 4.93
CA GLN A 68 27.32 3.71 6.17
C GLN A 68 26.39 3.84 7.38
N GLU A 69 25.29 4.56 7.23
CA GLU A 69 24.25 4.67 8.24
C GLU A 69 23.53 3.33 8.45
N TRP A 70 23.22 2.62 7.36
CA TRP A 70 22.58 1.31 7.41
C TRP A 70 23.43 0.31 8.19
N GLU A 71 24.70 0.12 7.81
CA GLU A 71 25.64 -0.76 8.52
C GLU A 71 25.75 -0.43 10.00
N ARG A 72 25.81 0.86 10.35
CA ARG A 72 25.91 1.33 11.72
C ARG A 72 24.63 1.01 12.52
N LEU A 73 23.47 1.21 11.91
CA LEU A 73 22.17 0.97 12.56
C LEU A 73 21.88 -0.52 12.72
N GLU A 74 22.22 -1.36 11.74
CA GLU A 74 22.11 -2.82 11.83
C GLU A 74 23.02 -3.37 12.93
N LYS A 75 24.31 -3.01 12.94
CA LYS A 75 25.24 -3.42 14.02
C LYS A 75 24.75 -2.99 15.39
N LYS A 76 24.19 -1.78 15.50
CA LYS A 76 23.59 -1.29 16.74
C LYS A 76 22.37 -2.11 17.11
N PHE A 77 21.47 -2.41 16.17
CA PHE A 77 20.28 -3.22 16.39
C PHE A 77 20.65 -4.63 16.87
N ASP A 78 21.58 -5.30 16.18
CA ASP A 78 22.05 -6.64 16.52
C ASP A 78 22.71 -6.71 17.90
N SER A 79 23.36 -5.62 18.33
CA SER A 79 23.97 -5.54 19.67
C SER A 79 22.96 -5.38 20.82
N LEU A 80 21.69 -5.08 20.52
CA LEU A 80 20.66 -4.90 21.55
C LEU A 80 20.23 -6.25 22.14
N PRO A 81 19.84 -6.28 23.43
CA PRO A 81 19.12 -7.43 23.98
C PRO A 81 17.84 -7.70 23.20
N GLU A 82 17.42 -8.96 23.09
CA GLU A 82 16.26 -9.40 22.31
C GLU A 82 14.97 -8.60 22.60
N ARG A 83 14.69 -8.33 23.89
CA ARG A 83 13.54 -7.50 24.30
C ARG A 83 13.60 -6.09 23.69
N LYS A 84 14.79 -5.51 23.58
CA LYS A 84 15.02 -4.19 23.00
C LYS A 84 14.98 -4.24 21.47
N GLN A 85 15.49 -5.30 20.84
CA GLN A 85 15.34 -5.52 19.40
C GLN A 85 13.86 -5.55 19.01
N LYS A 86 13.03 -6.33 19.72
CA LYS A 86 11.59 -6.37 19.47
C LYS A 86 10.94 -4.99 19.54
N GLN A 87 11.23 -4.22 20.59
CA GLN A 87 10.69 -2.86 20.76
C GLN A 87 11.11 -1.90 19.64
N VAL A 88 12.39 -1.94 19.25
CA VAL A 88 12.93 -1.06 18.20
C VAL A 88 12.36 -1.44 16.83
N LYS A 89 12.25 -2.74 16.56
CA LYS A 89 11.67 -3.28 15.32
C LYS A 89 10.18 -2.96 15.17
N GLU A 90 9.38 -3.26 16.19
CA GLU A 90 7.94 -2.95 16.16
C GLU A 90 7.69 -1.43 16.02
N LYS A 91 8.54 -0.61 16.65
CA LYS A 91 8.48 0.85 16.47
C LYS A 91 8.86 1.26 15.04
N SER A 92 9.83 0.60 14.43
CA SER A 92 10.28 0.95 13.09
C SER A 92 9.26 0.58 12.01
N TRP A 93 8.38 -0.40 12.26
CA TRP A 93 7.24 -0.70 11.38
C TRP A 93 6.24 0.45 11.23
N GLN A 94 6.21 1.42 12.15
CA GLN A 94 5.34 2.61 11.98
C GLN A 94 5.71 3.44 10.74
N GLN A 95 6.92 3.26 10.21
CA GLN A 95 7.36 3.92 8.97
C GLN A 95 6.54 3.53 7.75
N ILE A 96 5.85 2.37 7.74
CA ILE A 96 4.98 1.99 6.62
C ILE A 96 3.79 2.97 6.43
N PHE A 97 3.46 3.77 7.44
CA PHE A 97 2.40 4.77 7.38
C PHE A 97 2.89 6.14 6.93
N ASP A 98 4.21 6.31 6.77
CA ASP A 98 4.78 7.50 6.19
C ASP A 98 4.58 7.45 4.67
N ILE A 99 3.58 8.18 4.18
CA ILE A 99 3.20 8.19 2.76
C ILE A 99 3.82 9.36 1.99
N ASP A 100 4.72 10.12 2.60
CA ASP A 100 5.34 11.28 1.96
C ASP A 100 6.25 10.84 0.83
N ILE A 101 6.02 11.38 -0.36
CA ILE A 101 6.76 11.02 -1.57
C ILE A 101 8.23 11.42 -1.42
N ARG A 102 9.11 10.42 -1.38
CA ARG A 102 10.57 10.58 -1.36
C ARG A 102 11.18 9.54 -2.28
N HIS A 103 12.01 10.00 -3.22
CA HIS A 103 12.69 9.13 -4.16
C HIS A 103 14.20 9.39 -4.13
N GLY A 104 14.97 8.32 -4.20
CA GLY A 104 16.42 8.37 -4.20
C GLY A 104 17.01 6.96 -4.27
N LYS A 105 18.34 6.85 -4.22
CA LYS A 105 19.03 5.56 -4.31
C LYS A 105 18.62 4.56 -3.19
N TRP A 106 18.18 5.07 -2.05
CA TRP A 106 17.85 4.30 -0.84
C TRP A 106 16.36 4.33 -0.46
N THR A 107 15.53 5.04 -1.21
CA THR A 107 14.11 5.22 -0.86
C THR A 107 13.25 5.38 -2.10
N SER A 108 12.12 4.68 -2.10
CA SER A 108 11.02 4.80 -3.06
C SER A 108 9.71 5.08 -2.31
N ASN A 109 9.80 5.74 -1.15
CA ASN A 109 8.66 5.96 -0.27
C ASN A 109 7.54 6.73 -1.00
N GLY A 110 6.30 6.24 -0.89
CA GLY A 110 5.16 6.86 -1.55
C GLY A 110 5.01 6.50 -3.04
N GLU A 111 5.83 5.59 -3.57
CA GLU A 111 5.69 5.07 -4.94
C GLU A 111 4.35 4.35 -5.12
N THR A 112 4.06 3.42 -4.21
CA THR A 112 2.85 2.60 -4.23
C THR A 112 2.19 2.63 -2.86
N ILE A 113 1.08 3.38 -2.76
CA ILE A 113 0.30 3.49 -1.53
C ILE A 113 -1.00 2.71 -1.67
N GLN A 114 -1.25 1.82 -0.72
CA GLN A 114 -2.50 1.11 -0.58
C GLN A 114 -3.38 1.73 0.50
N ALA A 115 -4.68 1.66 0.28
CA ALA A 115 -5.74 2.07 1.18
C ALA A 115 -6.42 0.84 1.76
N CYS A 116 -6.51 0.76 3.08
CA CYS A 116 -7.19 -0.29 3.81
C CYS A 116 -8.44 0.27 4.49
N PHE A 117 -9.59 -0.37 4.29
CA PHE A 117 -10.87 0.04 4.86
C PHE A 117 -11.82 -1.15 5.02
N TRP A 118 -12.84 -1.03 5.86
CA TRP A 118 -13.68 -2.18 6.23
C TRP A 118 -14.90 -2.41 5.35
N MET A 119 -15.41 -1.37 4.70
CA MET A 119 -16.68 -1.41 4.00
C MET A 119 -16.67 -0.42 2.83
N LEU A 120 -17.24 -0.84 1.70
CA LEU A 120 -17.52 0.01 0.55
C LEU A 120 -19.03 0.12 0.36
N GLU A 121 -19.55 1.33 0.48
CA GLU A 121 -20.95 1.63 0.18
C GLU A 121 -21.10 2.07 -1.29
N MET A 122 -22.23 1.77 -1.92
CA MET A 122 -22.48 2.19 -3.30
C MET A 122 -22.46 3.71 -3.49
N SER A 123 -22.82 4.47 -2.46
CA SER A 123 -22.73 5.94 -2.41
C SER A 123 -21.29 6.45 -2.55
N GLN A 124 -20.30 5.64 -2.19
CA GLN A 124 -18.88 5.96 -2.26
C GLN A 124 -18.26 5.63 -3.62
N VAL A 125 -18.95 4.87 -4.48
CA VAL A 125 -18.48 4.58 -5.85
C VAL A 125 -18.77 5.79 -6.73
N ARG A 126 -17.73 6.33 -7.38
CA ARG A 126 -17.83 7.48 -8.30
C ARG A 126 -17.92 7.04 -9.75
N LYS A 127 -17.07 6.11 -10.15
CA LYS A 127 -17.01 5.56 -11.51
C LYS A 127 -16.68 4.08 -11.46
N ALA A 128 -17.14 3.32 -12.45
CA ALA A 128 -16.68 1.96 -12.67
C ALA A 128 -16.44 1.70 -14.16
N TRP A 129 -15.39 0.96 -14.45
CA TRP A 129 -15.02 0.51 -15.78
C TRP A 129 -14.98 -1.00 -15.82
N LEU A 130 -15.56 -1.56 -16.88
CA LEU A 130 -15.50 -2.97 -17.21
C LEU A 130 -14.30 -3.23 -18.12
N LEU A 131 -13.50 -4.22 -17.74
CA LEU A 131 -12.37 -4.71 -18.47
C LEU A 131 -12.64 -6.16 -18.88
N LYS A 132 -12.57 -6.43 -20.18
CA LYS A 132 -12.73 -7.76 -20.75
C LYS A 132 -11.55 -8.09 -21.66
N LYS A 133 -11.13 -9.35 -21.67
CA LYS A 133 -10.03 -9.83 -22.54
C LYS A 133 -10.38 -9.60 -24.01
N GLY A 134 -9.51 -8.90 -24.74
CA GLY A 134 -9.71 -8.61 -26.17
C GLY A 134 -10.68 -7.45 -26.49
N GLU A 135 -11.31 -6.84 -25.50
CA GLU A 135 -12.26 -5.73 -25.71
C GLU A 135 -11.68 -4.37 -25.26
N LYS A 136 -12.21 -3.28 -25.83
CA LYS A 136 -11.96 -1.92 -25.32
C LYS A 136 -12.62 -1.75 -23.95
N VAL A 137 -11.93 -1.07 -23.04
CA VAL A 137 -12.47 -0.72 -21.72
C VAL A 137 -13.74 0.11 -21.87
N ARG A 138 -14.79 -0.24 -21.11
CA ARG A 138 -16.10 0.45 -21.16
C ARG A 138 -16.43 1.02 -19.79
N LYS A 139 -16.83 2.30 -19.73
CA LYS A 139 -17.41 2.86 -18.51
C LYS A 139 -18.81 2.28 -18.33
N ILE A 140 -19.08 1.67 -17.18
CA ILE A 140 -20.37 1.02 -16.86
C ILE A 140 -21.15 1.75 -15.77
N TYR A 141 -20.48 2.63 -15.01
CA TYR A 141 -21.09 3.43 -13.97
C TYR A 141 -20.39 4.79 -13.85
N SER A 142 -21.17 5.83 -13.60
CA SER A 142 -20.71 7.17 -13.25
C SER A 142 -21.82 7.88 -12.50
N VAL A 143 -21.49 8.51 -11.37
CA VAL A 143 -22.35 9.54 -10.80
C VAL A 143 -22.19 10.82 -11.65
N ILE A 144 -23.30 11.51 -11.90
CA ILE A 144 -23.36 12.80 -12.63
C ILE A 144 -22.83 13.91 -11.73
#